data_AF-A0A1V4ZE87-F1
#
_entry.id   AF-A0A1V4ZE87-F1
#
_cell.length_a   1.000
_cell.length_b   1.000
_cell.length_c   1.000
_cell.angle_alpha   90.00
_cell.angle_beta   90.00
_cell.angle_gamma   90.00
#
_symmetry.space_group_name_H-M   'P 1'
#
loop_
_entity.id
_entity.type
_entity.pdbx_description
1 polymer ?
#
loop_
_entity_poly.entity_id
_entity_poly.type
_entity_poly.pdbx_seq_one_letter_code
_entity_poly.pdbx_strand_id
1 'polypeptide(L)'
;MDFQEWEPYYRQILLDFGYEGAMDQASAELLQAISTKLSLCDETCLRKRMGREVDICGNSPGLDYELEEELLAGPVIAAGSATETLMDFGIVPDMIFSDLDGYVEAEIEANANGAIAVILAHGDNMGLISKWAPRFKGSVMLTCQCRPFGMLRNYGGFTDGDRAVMTARHLGVRTIRLHGFDFSNPRSKPGSSAEIKIKKLAWAKRIIYELNTADVRLVEHG
;
A
#
# COMPACT_ATOMS: atom_id res chain seq x y z
N MET A 1 -2.45 14.08 0.40
CA MET A 1 -2.56 14.75 -0.91
C MET A 1 -3.93 14.47 -1.46
N ASP A 2 -4.61 15.46 -2.02
CA ASP A 2 -5.89 15.24 -2.70
C ASP A 2 -5.67 14.77 -4.14
N PHE A 3 -6.65 14.09 -4.75
CA PHE A 3 -6.46 13.51 -6.08
C PHE A 3 -6.09 14.56 -7.15
N GLN A 4 -6.56 15.81 -7.03
CA GLN A 4 -6.22 16.87 -7.98
C GLN A 4 -4.72 17.20 -7.97
N GLU A 5 -4.08 17.13 -6.82
CA GLU A 5 -2.64 17.33 -6.67
C GLU A 5 -1.86 16.08 -7.14
N TRP A 6 -2.44 14.89 -6.95
CA TRP A 6 -1.84 13.61 -7.37
C TRP A 6 -1.93 13.35 -8.88
N GLU A 7 -3.01 13.81 -9.53
CA GLU A 7 -3.35 13.48 -10.92
C GLU A 7 -2.22 13.76 -11.93
N PRO A 8 -1.45 14.86 -11.85
CA PRO A 8 -0.30 15.08 -12.74
C PRO A 8 0.78 13.99 -12.65
N TYR A 9 1.06 13.48 -11.45
CA TYR A 9 2.02 12.40 -11.23
C TYR A 9 1.48 11.06 -11.73
N TYR A 10 0.19 10.78 -11.46
CA TYR A 10 -0.49 9.62 -12.01
C TYR A 10 -0.41 9.58 -13.55
N ARG A 11 -0.68 10.70 -14.23
CA ARG A 11 -0.57 10.78 -15.69
C ARG A 11 0.87 10.58 -16.19
N GLN A 12 1.88 11.06 -15.46
CA GLN A 12 3.28 10.79 -15.79
C GLN A 12 3.61 9.30 -15.66
N ILE A 13 3.14 8.63 -14.60
CA ILE A 13 3.31 7.18 -14.42
C ILE A 13 2.66 6.41 -15.58
N LEU A 14 1.43 6.77 -16.00
CA LEU A 14 0.80 6.12 -17.15
C LEU A 14 1.67 6.20 -18.41
N LEU A 15 2.19 7.40 -18.72
CA LEU A 15 3.08 7.62 -19.87
C LEU A 15 4.38 6.83 -19.75
N ASP A 16 5.00 6.85 -18.57
CA ASP A 16 6.27 6.21 -18.31
C ASP A 16 6.21 4.69 -18.49
N PHE A 17 5.11 4.06 -18.09
CA PHE A 17 4.97 2.61 -18.15
C PHE A 17 4.15 2.13 -19.34
N GLY A 18 3.62 3.06 -20.16
CA GLY A 18 2.70 2.72 -21.26
C GLY A 18 1.39 2.11 -20.75
N TYR A 19 0.95 2.48 -19.55
CA TYR A 19 -0.28 1.99 -18.95
C TYR A 19 -1.48 2.78 -19.44
N GLU A 20 -2.63 2.10 -19.55
CA GLU A 20 -3.88 2.69 -19.98
C GLU A 20 -4.78 3.00 -18.78
N GLY A 21 -5.08 4.27 -18.53
CA GLY A 21 -5.95 4.66 -17.42
C GLY A 21 -7.38 4.09 -17.50
N ALA A 22 -7.83 3.69 -18.69
CA ALA A 22 -9.10 2.98 -18.87
C ALA A 22 -9.10 1.60 -18.16
N MET A 23 -7.96 0.93 -18.12
CA MET A 23 -7.82 -0.35 -17.39
C MET A 23 -7.89 -0.12 -15.88
N ASP A 24 -7.25 0.93 -15.35
CA ASP A 24 -7.38 1.31 -13.94
C ASP A 24 -8.85 1.60 -13.58
N GLN A 25 -9.57 2.31 -14.45
CA GLN A 25 -10.99 2.61 -14.28
C GLN A 25 -11.84 1.34 -14.25
N ALA A 26 -11.63 0.41 -15.19
CA ALA A 26 -12.36 -0.87 -15.22
C ALA A 26 -12.12 -1.72 -13.95
N SER A 27 -10.87 -1.73 -13.46
CA SER A 27 -10.52 -2.39 -12.20
C SER A 27 -11.19 -1.76 -10.99
N ALA A 28 -11.22 -0.42 -10.94
CA ALA A 28 -11.90 0.33 -9.91
C ALA A 28 -13.42 0.05 -9.89
N GLU A 29 -14.06 0.00 -11.06
CA GLU A 29 -15.49 -0.32 -11.19
C GLU A 29 -15.82 -1.71 -10.65
N LEU A 30 -14.96 -2.69 -10.95
CA LEU A 30 -15.08 -4.04 -10.41
C LEU A 30 -14.94 -4.08 -8.88
N LEU A 31 -13.93 -3.42 -8.32
CA LEU A 31 -13.76 -3.37 -6.86
C LEU A 31 -14.94 -2.67 -6.18
N GLN A 32 -15.45 -1.59 -6.77
CA GLN A 32 -16.65 -0.90 -6.31
C GLN A 32 -17.88 -1.81 -6.34
N ALA A 33 -18.04 -2.67 -7.34
CA ALA A 33 -19.15 -3.64 -7.38
C ALA A 33 -19.05 -4.70 -6.27
N ILE A 34 -17.83 -5.15 -5.94
CA ILE A 34 -17.59 -6.14 -4.88
C ILE A 34 -17.79 -5.55 -3.47
N SER A 35 -17.70 -4.22 -3.33
CA SER A 35 -17.83 -3.52 -2.04
C SER A 35 -19.04 -3.92 -1.19
N THR A 36 -20.14 -4.33 -1.81
CA THR A 36 -21.37 -4.79 -1.15
C THR A 36 -21.20 -6.06 -0.32
N LYS A 37 -20.11 -6.80 -0.53
CA LYS A 37 -19.78 -8.04 0.18
C LYS A 37 -18.73 -7.83 1.29
N LEU A 38 -18.27 -6.60 1.50
CA LEU A 38 -17.15 -6.27 2.37
C LEU A 38 -17.61 -5.46 3.59
N SER A 39 -16.91 -5.61 4.70
CA SER A 39 -17.08 -4.75 5.87
C SER A 39 -16.26 -3.47 5.67
N LEU A 40 -16.88 -2.43 5.11
CA LEU A 40 -16.17 -1.22 4.72
C LEU A 40 -15.70 -0.37 5.91
N CYS A 41 -14.45 0.06 5.84
CA CYS A 41 -13.78 1.01 6.73
C CYS A 41 -13.60 2.33 5.98
N ASP A 42 -14.00 3.42 6.61
CA ASP A 42 -13.85 4.77 6.09
C ASP A 42 -12.54 5.42 6.59
N GLU A 43 -12.32 6.67 6.22
CA GLU A 43 -11.16 7.45 6.63
C GLU A 43 -11.03 7.59 8.15
N THR A 44 -12.18 7.71 8.85
CA THR A 44 -12.23 7.80 10.31
C THR A 44 -11.66 6.55 10.97
N CYS A 45 -12.00 5.38 10.42
CA CYS A 45 -11.52 4.09 10.88
C CYS A 45 -9.99 3.95 10.71
N LEU A 46 -9.42 4.32 9.55
CA LEU A 46 -7.95 4.33 9.37
C LEU A 46 -7.25 5.34 10.30
N ARG A 47 -7.78 6.56 10.41
CA ARG A 47 -7.20 7.62 11.23
C ARG A 47 -7.11 7.22 12.70
N LYS A 48 -8.13 6.54 13.22
CA LYS A 48 -8.13 6.00 14.59
C LYS A 48 -7.03 4.96 14.80
N ARG A 49 -6.68 4.19 13.76
CA ARG A 49 -5.67 3.15 13.86
C ARG A 49 -4.24 3.67 13.74
N MET A 50 -3.98 4.65 12.85
CA MET A 50 -2.62 5.18 12.61
C MET A 50 -2.06 6.07 13.72
N GLY A 51 -2.90 6.82 14.45
CA GLY A 51 -2.41 7.76 15.46
C GLY A 51 -1.54 8.89 14.87
N ARG A 52 -0.50 9.32 15.61
CA ARG A 52 0.41 10.42 15.20
C ARG A 52 1.71 9.93 14.56
N GLU A 53 2.09 8.69 14.80
CA GLU A 53 3.34 8.08 14.35
C GLU A 53 3.04 6.64 13.94
N VAL A 54 3.67 6.15 12.87
CA VAL A 54 3.48 4.78 12.36
C VAL A 54 4.80 4.16 11.92
N ASP A 55 4.84 2.84 11.96
CA ASP A 55 5.87 2.02 11.36
C ASP A 55 5.31 1.40 10.07
N ILE A 56 5.99 1.62 8.94
CA ILE A 56 5.60 1.07 7.64
C ILE A 56 6.67 0.09 7.21
N CYS A 57 6.26 -1.16 6.97
CA CYS A 57 7.13 -2.25 6.57
C CYS A 57 6.94 -2.56 5.08
N GLY A 58 8.00 -2.40 4.30
CA GLY A 58 8.13 -2.84 2.91
C GLY A 58 8.78 -4.21 2.80
N ASN A 59 8.75 -4.82 1.61
CA ASN A 59 9.27 -6.16 1.36
C ASN A 59 10.70 -6.14 0.77
N SER A 60 11.62 -5.35 1.35
CA SER A 60 13.04 -5.52 1.02
C SER A 60 13.56 -6.85 1.57
N PRO A 61 14.67 -7.40 1.03
CA PRO A 61 15.31 -8.60 1.57
C PRO A 61 15.85 -8.45 3.01
N GLY A 62 15.88 -7.24 3.58
CA GLY A 62 16.45 -6.98 4.91
C GLY A 62 15.41 -6.83 6.02
N LEU A 63 14.12 -6.90 5.71
CA LEU A 63 13.05 -6.65 6.69
C LEU A 63 13.14 -7.60 7.89
N ASP A 64 13.48 -8.87 7.68
CA ASP A 64 13.66 -9.85 8.75
C ASP A 64 14.75 -9.44 9.74
N TYR A 65 15.92 -9.00 9.26
CA TYR A 65 17.00 -8.49 10.11
C TYR A 65 16.59 -7.21 10.84
N GLU A 66 15.92 -6.28 10.16
CA GLU A 66 15.43 -5.04 10.78
C GLU A 66 14.43 -5.34 11.91
N LEU A 67 13.54 -6.33 11.73
CA LEU A 67 12.58 -6.74 12.76
C LEU A 67 13.24 -7.42 13.97
N GLU A 68 14.40 -8.07 13.80
CA GLU A 68 15.16 -8.65 14.91
C GLU A 68 15.91 -7.59 15.73
N GLU A 69 16.45 -6.58 15.06
CA GLU A 69 17.30 -5.55 15.69
C GLU A 69 16.51 -4.35 16.22
N GLU A 70 15.33 -4.07 15.64
CA GLU A 70 14.58 -2.86 15.90
C GLU A 70 13.24 -3.07 16.62
N LEU A 71 12.87 -2.08 17.43
CA LEU A 71 11.58 -2.06 18.09
C LEU A 71 10.59 -1.21 17.27
N LEU A 72 9.58 -1.88 16.71
CA LEU A 72 8.39 -1.21 16.19
C LEU A 72 7.77 -0.36 17.32
N ALA A 73 7.53 0.91 17.04
CA ALA A 73 7.27 1.93 18.07
C ALA A 73 5.84 2.51 18.01
N GLY A 74 5.07 2.16 16.98
CA GLY A 74 3.69 2.57 16.79
C GLY A 74 2.86 1.53 16.02
N PRO A 75 1.67 1.92 15.56
CA PRO A 75 0.85 1.08 14.70
C PRO A 75 1.61 0.63 13.46
N VAL A 76 1.48 -0.66 13.14
CA VAL A 76 2.26 -1.33 12.10
C VAL A 76 1.46 -1.41 10.81
N ILE A 77 2.05 -0.93 9.72
CA ILE A 77 1.47 -0.99 8.38
C ILE A 77 2.32 -1.90 7.50
N ALA A 78 1.72 -2.98 7.00
CA ALA A 78 2.37 -3.87 6.04
C ALA A 78 2.09 -3.42 4.61
N ALA A 79 3.11 -3.36 3.77
CA ALA A 79 2.98 -3.14 2.32
C ALA A 79 3.11 -4.46 1.55
N GLY A 80 1.99 -4.96 1.04
CA GLY A 80 1.84 -6.19 0.27
C GLY A 80 2.50 -7.37 0.97
N SER A 81 3.46 -7.98 0.28
CA SER A 81 4.19 -9.15 0.77
C SER A 81 4.97 -8.96 2.08
N ALA A 82 5.18 -7.74 2.57
CA ALA A 82 5.72 -7.52 3.92
C ALA A 82 4.82 -8.14 5.02
N THR A 83 3.54 -8.35 4.70
CA THR A 83 2.58 -9.00 5.59
C THR A 83 3.01 -10.41 5.96
N GLU A 84 3.51 -11.20 5.00
CA GLU A 84 4.00 -12.56 5.26
C GLU A 84 5.13 -12.54 6.29
N THR A 85 6.15 -11.71 6.06
CA THR A 85 7.30 -11.59 6.98
C THR A 85 6.88 -11.14 8.37
N LEU A 86 5.99 -10.16 8.49
CA LEU A 86 5.48 -9.73 9.81
C LEU A 86 4.74 -10.87 10.54
N MET A 87 3.88 -11.59 9.81
CA MET A 87 3.11 -12.71 10.38
C MET A 87 4.03 -13.88 10.81
N ASP A 88 5.09 -14.17 10.05
CA ASP A 88 6.11 -15.18 10.42
C ASP A 88 6.85 -14.81 11.72
N PHE A 89 7.01 -13.51 11.99
CA PHE A 89 7.55 -12.97 13.23
C PHE A 89 6.51 -12.87 14.37
N GLY A 90 5.27 -13.34 14.13
CA GLY A 90 4.17 -13.27 15.10
C GLY A 90 3.59 -11.87 15.28
N ILE A 91 3.86 -10.95 14.35
CA ILE A 91 3.39 -9.58 14.37
C ILE A 91 2.17 -9.47 13.45
N VAL A 92 0.98 -9.31 14.03
CA VAL A 92 -0.23 -8.99 13.26
C VAL A 92 -0.21 -7.49 12.96
N PRO A 93 -0.13 -7.07 11.67
CA PRO A 93 -0.14 -5.65 11.35
C PRO A 93 -1.50 -5.01 11.70
N ASP A 94 -1.49 -3.72 11.96
CA ASP A 94 -2.70 -2.95 12.17
C ASP A 94 -3.43 -2.66 10.86
N MET A 95 -2.66 -2.49 9.77
CA MET A 95 -3.15 -2.20 8.43
C MET A 95 -2.30 -2.92 7.39
N ILE A 96 -2.93 -3.29 6.27
CA ILE A 96 -2.28 -3.91 5.12
C ILE A 96 -2.60 -3.07 3.90
N PHE A 97 -1.61 -2.61 3.14
CA PHE A 97 -1.81 -2.00 1.83
C PHE A 97 -1.46 -3.03 0.77
N SER A 98 -2.40 -3.37 -0.11
CA SER A 98 -2.23 -4.51 -1.02
C SER A 98 -2.89 -4.29 -2.36
N ASP A 99 -2.17 -4.66 -3.41
CA ASP A 99 -2.67 -4.83 -4.78
C ASP A 99 -3.18 -6.26 -5.08
N LEU A 100 -3.20 -7.11 -4.05
CA LEU A 100 -3.62 -8.52 -4.06
C LEU A 100 -2.67 -9.44 -4.86
N ASP A 101 -1.41 -9.02 -5.05
CA ASP A 101 -0.32 -9.86 -5.55
C ASP A 101 0.36 -10.69 -4.45
N GLY A 102 1.29 -11.57 -4.84
CA GLY A 102 2.10 -12.32 -3.88
C GLY A 102 1.29 -13.33 -3.06
N TYR A 103 1.63 -13.48 -1.78
CA TYR A 103 1.03 -14.45 -0.87
C TYR A 103 -0.14 -13.84 -0.09
N VAL A 104 -1.27 -13.67 -0.78
CA VAL A 104 -2.48 -13.00 -0.27
C VAL A 104 -3.12 -13.75 0.90
N GLU A 105 -2.85 -15.05 1.05
CA GLU A 105 -3.33 -15.83 2.18
C GLU A 105 -2.86 -15.26 3.53
N ALA A 106 -1.60 -14.81 3.64
CA ALA A 106 -1.11 -14.13 4.84
C ALA A 106 -1.87 -12.82 5.11
N GLU A 107 -2.25 -12.08 4.06
CA GLU A 107 -3.03 -10.85 4.18
C GLU A 107 -4.46 -11.12 4.66
N ILE A 108 -5.08 -12.20 4.17
CA ILE A 108 -6.40 -12.64 4.62
C ILE A 108 -6.35 -13.06 6.09
N GLU A 109 -5.30 -13.78 6.50
CA GLU A 109 -5.09 -14.18 7.88
C GLU A 109 -4.90 -12.97 8.80
N ALA A 110 -4.01 -12.04 8.44
CA ALA A 110 -3.80 -10.80 9.18
C ALA A 110 -5.11 -9.98 9.29
N ASN A 111 -5.88 -9.89 8.20
CA ASN A 111 -7.19 -9.23 8.21
C ASN A 111 -8.20 -9.92 9.14
N ALA A 112 -8.24 -11.25 9.16
CA ALA A 112 -9.07 -12.02 10.08
C ALA A 112 -8.66 -11.79 11.55
N ASN A 113 -7.38 -11.51 11.80
CA ASN A 113 -6.83 -11.17 13.11
C ASN A 113 -6.94 -9.66 13.46
N GLY A 114 -7.67 -8.89 12.67
CA GLY A 114 -8.06 -7.51 13.01
C GLY A 114 -7.29 -6.40 12.29
N ALA A 115 -6.42 -6.74 11.34
CA ALA A 115 -5.80 -5.78 10.44
C ALA A 115 -6.85 -5.16 9.50
N ILE A 116 -6.76 -3.86 9.24
CA ILE A 116 -7.57 -3.20 8.20
C ILE A 116 -6.89 -3.41 6.84
N ALA A 117 -7.55 -4.09 5.91
CA ALA A 117 -7.03 -4.26 4.56
C ALA A 117 -7.39 -3.06 3.67
N VAL A 118 -6.40 -2.36 3.16
CA VAL A 118 -6.51 -1.27 2.20
C VAL A 118 -6.20 -1.83 0.82
N ILE A 119 -7.26 -2.21 0.09
CA ILE A 119 -7.15 -2.91 -1.19
C ILE A 119 -7.07 -1.90 -2.33
N LEU A 120 -6.11 -2.08 -3.22
CA LEU A 120 -5.90 -1.26 -4.42
C LEU A 120 -6.54 -1.91 -5.65
N ALA A 121 -7.25 -1.11 -6.43
CA ALA A 121 -7.59 -1.42 -7.82
C ALA A 121 -6.67 -0.70 -8.82
N HIS A 122 -6.08 -1.45 -9.74
CA HIS A 122 -5.29 -0.96 -10.87
C HIS A 122 -5.42 -1.88 -12.11
N GLY A 123 -4.91 -1.44 -13.26
CA GLY A 123 -5.28 -1.97 -14.57
C GLY A 123 -5.03 -3.46 -14.83
N ASP A 124 -4.11 -4.10 -14.11
CA ASP A 124 -3.72 -5.50 -14.30
C ASP A 124 -4.20 -6.45 -13.19
N ASN A 125 -4.91 -5.96 -12.16
CA ASN A 125 -5.31 -6.81 -11.02
C ASN A 125 -6.79 -7.18 -10.96
N MET A 126 -7.59 -6.98 -12.01
CA MET A 126 -9.01 -7.34 -12.05
C MET A 126 -9.28 -8.82 -11.70
N GLY A 127 -8.44 -9.72 -12.21
CA GLY A 127 -8.51 -11.15 -11.89
C GLY A 127 -8.22 -11.44 -10.42
N LEU A 128 -7.24 -10.73 -9.84
CA LEU A 128 -6.87 -10.84 -8.43
C LEU A 128 -7.97 -10.28 -7.52
N ILE A 129 -8.55 -9.13 -7.85
CA ILE A 129 -9.72 -8.56 -7.15
C ILE A 129 -10.88 -9.55 -7.13
N SER A 130 -11.25 -10.12 -8.29
CA SER A 130 -12.35 -11.08 -8.40
C SER A 130 -12.11 -12.32 -7.54
N LYS A 131 -10.85 -12.77 -7.49
CA LYS A 131 -10.43 -13.96 -6.74
C LYS A 131 -10.39 -13.69 -5.24
N TRP A 132 -9.73 -12.61 -4.81
CA TRP A 132 -9.25 -12.43 -3.45
C TRP A 132 -10.09 -11.47 -2.62
N ALA A 133 -10.50 -10.32 -3.16
CA ALA A 133 -11.20 -9.30 -2.38
C ALA A 133 -12.42 -9.85 -1.60
N PRO A 134 -13.28 -10.73 -2.16
CA PRO A 134 -14.41 -11.30 -1.42
C PRO A 134 -14.04 -12.20 -0.22
N ARG A 135 -12.78 -12.60 -0.09
CA ARG A 135 -12.27 -13.46 0.99
C ARG A 135 -11.86 -12.68 2.23
N PHE A 136 -11.60 -11.38 2.11
CA PHE A 136 -11.36 -10.51 3.27
C PHE A 136 -12.66 -10.37 4.08
N LYS A 137 -12.63 -10.83 5.34
CA LYS A 137 -13.81 -10.83 6.24
C LYS A 137 -13.74 -9.78 7.33
N GLY A 138 -12.55 -9.24 7.59
CA GLY A 138 -12.34 -8.11 8.49
C GLY A 138 -12.67 -6.78 7.82
N SER A 139 -12.16 -5.70 8.43
CA SER A 139 -12.36 -4.33 7.92
C SER A 139 -11.58 -4.09 6.64
N VAL A 140 -12.22 -3.46 5.64
CA VAL A 140 -11.62 -3.19 4.33
C VAL A 140 -11.84 -1.74 3.90
N MET A 141 -10.77 -1.04 3.50
CA MET A 141 -10.86 0.21 2.73
C MET A 141 -10.55 -0.04 1.26
N LEU A 142 -11.28 0.62 0.37
CA LEU A 142 -11.10 0.49 -1.07
C LEU A 142 -10.34 1.69 -1.62
N THR A 143 -9.29 1.43 -2.38
CA THR A 143 -8.49 2.44 -3.07
C THR A 143 -8.35 2.13 -4.55
N CYS A 144 -8.03 3.13 -5.36
CA CYS A 144 -7.82 2.96 -6.79
C CYS A 144 -6.64 3.78 -7.29
N GLN A 145 -6.02 3.35 -8.39
CA GLN A 145 -4.95 4.08 -9.05
C GLN A 145 -5.47 5.33 -9.78
N CYS A 146 -6.68 5.24 -10.34
CA CYS A 146 -7.37 6.30 -11.10
C CYS A 146 -8.14 7.28 -10.20
N ARG A 147 -8.93 8.16 -10.82
CA ARG A 147 -9.78 9.14 -10.12
C ARG A 147 -10.81 8.40 -9.24
N PRO A 148 -10.87 8.69 -7.94
CA PRO A 148 -11.77 7.96 -7.04
C PRO A 148 -13.24 8.33 -7.30
N PHE A 149 -14.11 7.35 -7.10
CA PHE A 149 -15.57 7.50 -7.16
C PHE A 149 -16.23 6.55 -6.14
N GLY A 150 -17.47 6.87 -5.75
CA GLY A 150 -18.20 6.06 -4.77
C GLY A 150 -17.44 5.89 -3.45
N MET A 151 -17.19 4.64 -3.08
CA MET A 151 -16.49 4.25 -1.85
C MET A 151 -14.97 4.23 -2.01
N LEU A 152 -14.45 4.29 -3.24
CA LEU A 152 -13.02 4.29 -3.49
C LEU A 152 -12.38 5.61 -3.04
N ARG A 153 -11.12 5.51 -2.62
CA ARG A 153 -10.28 6.65 -2.25
C ARG A 153 -8.96 6.59 -2.99
N ASN A 154 -8.35 7.76 -3.18
CA ASN A 154 -7.01 7.86 -3.75
C ASN A 154 -6.29 9.04 -3.10
N TYR A 155 -5.35 8.73 -2.23
CA TYR A 155 -4.53 9.69 -1.49
C TYR A 155 -3.15 9.90 -2.13
N GLY A 156 -2.94 9.33 -3.32
CA GLY A 156 -1.67 9.23 -4.01
C GLY A 156 -0.99 7.87 -3.83
N GLY A 157 0.14 7.73 -4.49
CA GLY A 157 0.95 6.52 -4.50
C GLY A 157 0.73 5.61 -5.72
N PHE A 158 1.75 4.82 -6.00
CA PHE A 158 1.88 3.91 -7.11
C PHE A 158 2.14 2.47 -6.67
N THR A 159 3.02 2.25 -5.69
CA THR A 159 3.25 0.94 -5.06
C THR A 159 2.60 0.88 -3.68
N ASP A 160 2.42 -0.31 -3.11
CA ASP A 160 1.81 -0.46 -1.79
C ASP A 160 2.53 0.33 -0.70
N GLY A 161 3.87 0.34 -0.74
CA GLY A 161 4.69 1.04 0.26
C GLY A 161 4.55 2.55 0.19
N ASP A 162 4.71 3.13 -1.01
CA ASP A 162 4.56 4.58 -1.16
C ASP A 162 3.09 5.03 -0.97
N ARG A 163 2.11 4.18 -1.29
CA ARG A 163 0.69 4.43 -1.00
C ARG A 163 0.40 4.46 0.49
N ALA A 164 1.01 3.55 1.26
CA ALA A 164 0.92 3.56 2.72
C ALA A 164 1.46 4.88 3.28
N VAL A 165 2.62 5.34 2.79
CA VAL A 165 3.21 6.63 3.18
C VAL A 165 2.28 7.80 2.83
N MET A 166 1.79 7.88 1.60
CA MET A 166 0.92 8.96 1.13
C MET A 166 -0.40 9.01 1.90
N THR A 167 -0.95 7.84 2.24
CA THR A 167 -2.16 7.73 3.05
C THR A 167 -1.90 8.19 4.49
N ALA A 168 -0.82 7.73 5.13
CA ALA A 168 -0.45 8.15 6.47
C ALA A 168 -0.29 9.68 6.56
N ARG A 169 0.39 10.29 5.59
CA ARG A 169 0.52 11.75 5.48
C ARG A 169 -0.83 12.45 5.39
N HIS A 170 -1.69 12.00 4.47
CA HIS A 170 -3.03 12.56 4.30
C HIS A 170 -3.86 12.47 5.58
N LEU A 171 -3.68 11.40 6.36
CA LEU A 171 -4.36 11.19 7.65
C LEU A 171 -3.69 11.91 8.82
N GLY A 172 -2.69 12.75 8.57
CA GLY A 172 -2.10 13.64 9.57
C GLY A 172 -1.04 13.00 10.46
N VAL A 173 -0.52 11.83 10.08
CA VAL A 173 0.65 11.22 10.71
C VAL A 173 1.86 12.14 10.52
N ARG A 174 2.64 12.33 11.58
CA ARG A 174 3.75 13.30 11.65
C ARG A 174 5.12 12.64 11.69
N THR A 175 5.19 11.39 12.10
CA THR A 175 6.41 10.59 12.08
C THR A 175 6.11 9.28 11.37
N ILE A 176 6.85 8.99 10.30
CA ILE A 176 6.74 7.72 9.56
C ILE A 176 8.12 7.06 9.61
N ARG A 177 8.19 5.89 10.23
CA ARG A 177 9.38 5.04 10.25
C ARG A 177 9.26 4.02 9.13
N LEU A 178 10.26 3.98 8.27
CA LEU A 178 10.29 3.10 7.11
C LEU A 178 11.22 1.93 7.42
N HIS A 179 10.66 0.73 7.38
CA HIS A 179 11.35 -0.55 7.57
C HIS A 179 11.25 -1.36 6.29
N GLY A 180 12.31 -2.03 5.88
CA GLY A 180 12.30 -2.88 4.70
C GLY A 180 12.11 -2.11 3.38
N PHE A 181 12.67 -0.90 3.28
CA PHE A 181 12.65 -0.07 2.06
C PHE A 181 14.03 -0.01 1.41
N ASP A 182 14.24 -0.81 0.35
CA ASP A 182 15.44 -0.72 -0.50
C ASP A 182 15.06 -0.35 -1.94
N PHE A 183 15.36 0.89 -2.33
CA PHE A 183 15.13 1.40 -3.69
C PHE A 183 16.26 1.07 -4.67
N SER A 184 17.38 0.56 -4.18
CA SER A 184 18.59 0.29 -4.95
C SER A 184 18.72 -1.20 -5.31
N ASN A 185 18.34 -2.11 -4.39
CA ASN A 185 18.39 -3.55 -4.60
C ASN A 185 16.98 -4.18 -4.59
N PRO A 186 16.26 -4.15 -5.72
CA PRO A 186 14.96 -4.80 -5.81
C PRO A 186 15.05 -6.30 -5.54
N ARG A 187 14.18 -6.82 -4.66
CA ARG A 187 13.98 -8.27 -4.50
C ARG A 187 13.53 -8.88 -5.84
N SER A 188 14.27 -9.84 -6.40
CA SER A 188 13.83 -10.51 -7.64
C SER A 188 12.58 -11.37 -7.36
N LYS A 189 11.45 -11.08 -8.03
CA LYS A 189 10.28 -11.97 -8.04
C LYS A 189 10.27 -12.74 -9.38
N PRO A 190 10.13 -14.08 -9.39
CA PRO A 190 9.95 -14.85 -10.62
C PRO A 190 8.81 -14.28 -11.47
N GLY A 191 9.04 -14.09 -12.77
CA GLY A 191 8.04 -13.52 -13.69
C GLY A 191 7.94 -11.99 -13.69
N SER A 192 8.74 -11.27 -12.88
CA SER A 192 8.84 -9.81 -12.92
C SER A 192 10.02 -9.33 -13.78
N SER A 193 9.83 -8.26 -14.55
CA SER A 193 10.92 -7.58 -15.24
C SER A 193 11.71 -6.74 -14.22
N ALA A 194 13.01 -7.03 -14.09
CA ALA A 194 13.91 -6.27 -13.23
C ALA A 194 13.91 -4.77 -13.60
N GLU A 195 13.88 -4.44 -14.89
CA GLU A 195 13.85 -3.06 -15.39
C GLU A 195 12.57 -2.33 -14.96
N ILE A 196 11.41 -2.98 -15.13
CA ILE A 196 10.13 -2.41 -14.68
C ILE A 196 10.16 -2.22 -13.17
N LYS A 197 10.69 -3.18 -12.42
CA LYS A 197 10.77 -3.09 -10.96
C LYS A 197 11.66 -1.94 -10.49
N ILE A 198 12.83 -1.77 -11.09
CA ILE A 198 13.73 -0.64 -10.80
C ILE A 198 13.01 0.68 -11.09
N LYS A 199 12.30 0.77 -12.22
CA LYS A 199 11.53 1.98 -12.57
C LYS A 199 10.39 2.25 -11.57
N LYS A 200 9.69 1.21 -11.11
CA LYS A 200 8.66 1.33 -10.05
C LYS A 200 9.28 1.84 -8.75
N LEU A 201 10.43 1.31 -8.33
CA LEU A 201 11.13 1.75 -7.12
C LEU A 201 11.65 3.18 -7.23
N ALA A 202 12.12 3.62 -8.39
CA ALA A 202 12.50 5.00 -8.62
C ALA A 202 11.30 5.95 -8.44
N TRP A 203 10.13 5.57 -8.94
CA TRP A 203 8.88 6.29 -8.69
C TRP A 203 8.48 6.27 -7.21
N ALA A 204 8.55 5.11 -6.54
CA ALA A 204 8.26 5.00 -5.11
C ALA A 204 9.16 5.93 -4.28
N LYS A 205 10.47 5.94 -4.56
CA LYS A 205 11.43 6.86 -3.93
C LYS A 205 11.04 8.32 -4.17
N ARG A 206 10.75 8.69 -5.42
CA ARG A 206 10.31 10.05 -5.76
C ARG A 206 9.05 10.46 -4.98
N ILE A 207 8.05 9.59 -4.94
CA ILE A 207 6.79 9.84 -4.21
C ILE A 207 7.03 9.98 -2.71
N ILE A 208 7.87 9.12 -2.13
CA ILE A 208 8.16 9.15 -0.71
C ILE A 208 8.96 10.41 -0.37
N TYR A 209 10.09 10.69 -1.01
CA TYR A 209 10.98 11.76 -0.53
C TYR A 209 10.72 13.12 -1.18
N GLU A 210 10.51 13.18 -2.50
CA GLU A 210 10.36 14.47 -3.20
C GLU A 210 8.98 15.10 -2.98
N LEU A 211 7.96 14.28 -2.72
CA LEU A 211 6.61 14.76 -2.37
C LEU A 211 6.38 14.82 -0.85
N ASN A 212 7.42 14.63 -0.04
CA ASN A 212 7.29 14.77 1.41
C ASN A 212 7.06 16.23 1.79
N THR A 213 6.14 16.46 2.71
CA THR A 213 5.88 17.79 3.25
C THR A 213 6.78 18.04 4.47
N ALA A 214 7.17 19.30 4.70
CA ALA A 214 8.13 19.66 5.76
C ALA A 214 7.65 19.35 7.18
N ASP A 215 6.35 19.12 7.34
CA ASP A 215 5.66 18.84 8.60
C ASP A 215 5.53 17.33 8.89
N VAL A 216 6.13 16.47 8.06
CA VAL A 216 6.22 15.03 8.22
C VAL A 216 7.69 14.60 8.28
N ARG A 217 8.06 14.00 9.41
CA ARG A 217 9.38 13.40 9.62
C ARG A 217 9.39 11.98 9.09
N LEU A 218 10.20 11.74 8.05
CA LEU A 218 10.60 10.40 7.65
C LEU A 218 11.80 9.97 8.49
N VAL A 219 11.75 8.75 9.01
CA VAL A 219 12.88 8.09 9.68
C VAL A 219 13.20 6.84 8.90
N GLU A 220 14.42 6.77 8.40
CA GLU A 220 14.96 5.58 7.76
C GLU A 220 15.86 4.88 8.77
N HIS A 221 15.76 3.57 8.78
CA HIS A 221 16.63 2.67 9.51
C HIS A 221 17.48 1.95 8.46
N GLY A 222 18.80 1.93 8.68
CA GLY A 222 19.81 1.67 7.65
C GLY A 222 20.60 0.41 7.87
#